data_AF-A0A4E0QNY2-F1
#
_entry.id   AF-A0A4E0QNY2-F1
#
_cell.length_a   1.000
_cell.length_b   1.000
_cell.length_c   1.000
_cell.angle_alpha   90.00
_cell.angle_beta   90.00
_cell.angle_gamma   90.00
#
_symmetry.space_group_name_H-M   'P 1'
#
loop_
_entity.id
_entity.type
_entity.pdbx_description
1 polymer ?
#
loop_
_entity_poly.entity_id
_entity_poly.type
_entity_poly.pdbx_seq_one_letter_code
_entity_poly.pdbx_strand_id
1 'polypeptide(L)'
;MIFIHQDALISSDWHILHRNIYWFLPKPRGIISGVKNPKQLLYEQFLEAEENTYQKILALIQQLVESRKIHQFIFLGDLVFGFNKPKEVNQKIQILTQKLPVFFEIFQFLENQGIKRSLILGNHDDFKLKNAKAKSLYNLLFDEIGLFIRDNNYLYTHFPLGYSDANDKSRGTPFEKYYRMNKIFYKLDKQLLKELGHTHITNFHGHIHAQPFLHPIENVSYQNVAIDVLCNESVVLD
;
A
#
# COMPACT_ATOMS: atom_id res chain seq x y z
N MET A 1 0.15 -3.02 -8.00
CA MET A 1 -0.83 -4.06 -7.66
C MET A 1 -0.18 -5.29 -7.05
N ILE A 2 0.78 -6.00 -7.64
CA ILE A 2 1.78 -6.76 -6.87
C ILE A 2 3.08 -6.62 -7.66
N PHE A 3 4.13 -6.14 -7.02
CA PHE A 3 5.49 -6.10 -7.53
C PHE A 3 6.28 -7.25 -6.92
N ILE A 4 7.21 -7.82 -7.66
CA ILE A 4 8.05 -8.93 -7.18
C ILE A 4 9.48 -8.43 -7.10
N HIS A 5 10.06 -8.56 -5.91
CA HIS A 5 11.47 -8.30 -5.70
C HIS A 5 12.10 -9.49 -5.00
N GLN A 6 12.98 -10.22 -5.70
CA GLN A 6 13.61 -11.43 -5.15
C GLN A 6 12.53 -12.43 -4.67
N ASP A 7 12.47 -12.70 -3.36
CA ASP A 7 11.49 -13.57 -2.71
C ASP A 7 10.37 -12.81 -1.99
N ALA A 8 10.21 -11.52 -2.30
CA ALA A 8 9.20 -10.63 -1.76
C ALA A 8 8.10 -10.31 -2.77
N LEU A 9 6.85 -10.42 -2.33
CA LEU A 9 5.71 -9.76 -2.96
C LEU A 9 5.50 -8.41 -2.29
N ILE A 10 5.42 -7.33 -3.08
CA ILE A 10 5.25 -5.97 -2.57
C ILE A 10 3.95 -5.39 -3.15
N SER A 11 3.09 -4.83 -2.30
CA SER A 11 1.82 -4.21 -2.71
C SER A 11 1.55 -2.93 -1.94
N SER A 12 0.61 -2.11 -2.40
CA SER A 12 0.27 -0.80 -1.79
C SER A 12 -1.13 -0.31 -2.22
N ASP A 13 -1.68 0.65 -1.48
CA ASP A 13 -2.83 1.49 -1.85
C ASP A 13 -4.10 0.72 -2.23
N TRP A 14 -4.41 -0.33 -1.48
CA TRP A 14 -5.66 -1.07 -1.67
C TRP A 14 -6.87 -0.23 -1.27
N HIS A 15 -6.73 0.72 -0.34
CA HIS A 15 -7.80 1.64 0.09
C HIS A 15 -9.14 0.95 0.31
N ILE A 16 -9.12 -0.12 1.11
CA ILE A 16 -10.25 -1.02 1.29
C ILE A 16 -11.46 -0.25 1.81
N LEU A 17 -12.62 -0.53 1.20
CA LEU A 17 -13.90 0.08 1.56
C LEU A 17 -13.86 1.62 1.52
N HIS A 18 -13.03 2.21 0.63
CA HIS A 18 -13.01 3.65 0.36
C HIS A 18 -13.76 3.94 -0.94
N ARG A 19 -15.08 4.19 -0.85
CA ARG A 19 -15.94 4.37 -2.04
C ARG A 19 -15.41 5.38 -3.06
N ASN A 20 -14.80 6.46 -2.60
CA ASN A 20 -14.30 7.52 -3.48
C ASN A 20 -13.03 7.13 -4.25
N ILE A 21 -12.39 5.99 -3.93
CA ILE A 21 -11.18 5.56 -4.65
C ILE A 21 -11.45 5.36 -6.15
N TYR A 22 -12.65 4.91 -6.51
CA TYR A 22 -13.09 4.75 -7.89
C TYR A 22 -13.34 6.09 -8.61
N TRP A 23 -13.40 7.20 -7.87
CA TRP A 23 -13.50 8.55 -8.44
C TRP A 23 -12.12 9.13 -8.74
N PHE A 24 -11.17 8.90 -7.82
CA PHE A 24 -9.81 9.43 -7.92
C PHE A 24 -8.90 8.59 -8.84
N LEU A 25 -9.08 7.26 -8.85
CA LEU A 25 -8.29 6.32 -9.65
C LEU A 25 -9.18 5.47 -10.56
N PRO A 26 -9.99 6.08 -11.43
CA PRO A 26 -11.00 5.37 -12.21
C PRO A 26 -10.40 4.32 -13.13
N LYS A 27 -9.34 4.66 -13.88
CA LYS A 27 -8.72 3.74 -14.84
C LYS A 27 -8.03 2.56 -14.13
N PRO A 28 -7.10 2.76 -13.17
CA PRO A 28 -6.50 1.65 -12.43
C PRO A 28 -7.56 0.77 -11.75
N ARG A 29 -8.56 1.37 -11.09
CA ARG A 29 -9.60 0.59 -10.41
C ARG A 29 -10.50 -0.17 -11.37
N GLY A 30 -10.84 0.41 -12.52
CA GLY A 30 -11.61 -0.29 -13.56
C GLY A 30 -10.88 -1.50 -14.13
N ILE A 31 -9.55 -1.42 -14.33
CA ILE A 31 -8.72 -2.56 -14.77
C ILE A 31 -8.81 -3.70 -13.75
N ILE A 32 -8.68 -3.36 -12.47
CA ILE A 32 -8.63 -4.34 -11.39
C ILE A 32 -10.01 -4.91 -11.13
N SER A 33 -11.01 -4.09 -10.82
CA SER A 33 -12.36 -4.58 -10.50
C SER A 33 -13.14 -5.11 -11.72
N GLY A 34 -12.73 -4.77 -12.94
CA GLY A 34 -13.46 -5.09 -14.17
C GLY A 34 -14.63 -4.14 -14.47
N VAL A 35 -14.83 -3.11 -13.64
CA VAL A 35 -15.94 -2.15 -13.80
C VAL A 35 -15.66 -1.18 -14.96
N LYS A 36 -16.60 -1.09 -15.91
CA LYS A 36 -16.50 -0.19 -17.07
C LYS A 36 -16.65 1.29 -16.73
N ASN A 37 -17.50 1.63 -15.76
CA ASN A 37 -17.78 3.02 -15.33
C ASN A 37 -17.59 3.19 -13.81
N PRO A 38 -16.35 3.17 -13.32
CA PRO A 38 -16.06 3.13 -11.88
C PRO A 38 -16.50 4.41 -11.13
N LYS A 39 -16.67 5.54 -11.82
CA LYS A 39 -16.95 6.83 -11.17
C LYS A 39 -18.35 6.96 -10.54
N GLN A 40 -19.26 6.01 -10.72
CA GLN A 40 -20.66 6.15 -10.28
C GLN A 40 -21.27 4.85 -9.73
N LEU A 41 -20.52 4.11 -8.93
CA LEU A 41 -21.03 2.86 -8.36
C LEU A 41 -22.06 3.12 -7.25
N LEU A 42 -23.23 2.51 -7.38
CA LEU A 42 -24.15 2.29 -6.27
C LEU A 42 -23.45 1.43 -5.20
N TYR A 43 -23.98 1.44 -3.98
CA TYR A 43 -23.30 0.78 -2.86
C TYR A 43 -23.12 -0.73 -3.07
N GLU A 44 -24.12 -1.41 -3.62
CA GLU A 44 -24.03 -2.84 -3.93
C GLU A 44 -23.00 -3.14 -5.03
N GLN A 45 -23.02 -2.35 -6.12
CA GLN A 45 -22.04 -2.43 -7.20
C GLN A 45 -20.61 -2.15 -6.70
N PHE A 46 -20.48 -1.27 -5.72
CA PHE A 46 -19.20 -0.99 -5.07
C PHE A 46 -18.70 -2.22 -4.30
N LEU A 47 -19.56 -2.90 -3.54
CA LEU A 47 -19.17 -4.12 -2.82
C LEU A 47 -18.79 -5.25 -3.79
N GLU A 48 -19.56 -5.46 -4.86
CA GLU A 48 -19.23 -6.42 -5.91
C GLU A 48 -17.88 -6.09 -6.57
N ALA A 49 -17.61 -4.81 -6.85
CA ALA A 49 -16.34 -4.36 -7.40
C ALA A 49 -15.16 -4.60 -6.45
N GLU A 50 -15.35 -4.42 -5.15
CA GLU A 50 -14.35 -4.74 -4.12
C GLU A 50 -14.11 -6.25 -4.04
N GLU A 51 -15.17 -7.07 -4.04
CA GLU A 51 -15.06 -8.53 -4.04
C GLU A 51 -14.25 -9.03 -5.24
N ASN A 52 -14.61 -8.60 -6.46
CA ASN A 52 -13.89 -8.93 -7.68
C ASN A 52 -12.42 -8.48 -7.64
N THR A 53 -12.16 -7.33 -7.02
CA THR A 53 -10.79 -6.83 -6.81
C THR A 53 -10.00 -7.78 -5.92
N TYR A 54 -10.55 -8.19 -4.77
CA TYR A 54 -9.87 -9.10 -3.86
C TYR A 54 -9.70 -10.50 -4.44
N GLN A 55 -10.68 -11.01 -5.19
CA GLN A 55 -10.56 -12.29 -5.89
C GLN A 55 -9.41 -12.29 -6.91
N LYS A 56 -9.25 -11.22 -7.70
CA LYS A 56 -8.14 -11.11 -8.66
C LYS A 56 -6.79 -10.95 -7.98
N ILE A 57 -6.74 -10.20 -6.87
CA ILE A 57 -5.52 -10.09 -6.06
C ILE A 57 -5.14 -11.45 -5.48
N LEU A 58 -6.10 -12.20 -4.92
CA LEU A 58 -5.88 -13.54 -4.39
C LEU A 58 -5.35 -14.48 -5.48
N ALA A 59 -6.02 -14.54 -6.63
CA ALA A 59 -5.61 -15.40 -7.75
C ALA A 59 -4.18 -15.06 -8.24
N LEU A 60 -3.85 -13.77 -8.34
CA LEU A 60 -2.51 -13.33 -8.71
C LEU A 60 -1.47 -13.75 -7.66
N ILE A 61 -1.76 -13.56 -6.37
CA ILE A 61 -0.86 -13.99 -5.29
C ILE A 61 -0.66 -15.50 -5.33
N GLN A 62 -1.72 -16.29 -5.50
CA GLN A 62 -1.65 -17.75 -5.60
C GLN A 62 -0.73 -18.18 -6.76
N GLN A 63 -0.97 -17.64 -7.96
CA GLN A 63 -0.13 -17.91 -9.13
C GLN A 63 1.35 -17.57 -8.89
N LEU A 64 1.64 -16.44 -8.25
CA LEU A 64 3.01 -16.01 -7.99
C LEU A 64 3.70 -16.85 -6.92
N VAL A 65 2.99 -17.28 -5.89
CA VAL A 65 3.52 -18.15 -4.83
C VAL A 65 3.73 -19.59 -5.35
N GLU A 66 2.87 -20.08 -6.25
CA GLU A 66 3.06 -21.41 -6.86
C GLU A 66 4.26 -21.46 -7.81
N SER A 67 4.54 -20.36 -8.50
CA SER A 67 5.62 -20.29 -9.51
C SER A 67 6.98 -19.87 -8.95
N ARG A 68 7.04 -19.36 -7.73
CA ARG A 68 8.26 -18.77 -7.14
C ARG A 68 8.36 -19.08 -5.66
N LYS A 69 9.60 -19.20 -5.16
CA LYS A 69 9.86 -19.31 -3.73
C LYS A 69 9.73 -17.94 -3.06
N ILE A 70 8.52 -17.61 -2.61
CA ILE A 70 8.21 -16.38 -1.87
C ILE A 70 8.32 -16.64 -0.37
N HIS A 71 8.97 -15.74 0.36
CA HIS A 71 9.06 -15.81 1.83
C HIS A 71 8.39 -14.63 2.53
N GLN A 72 8.14 -13.52 1.82
CA GLN A 72 7.58 -12.33 2.43
C GLN A 72 6.56 -11.61 1.53
N PHE A 73 5.56 -11.03 2.18
CA PHE A 73 4.59 -10.09 1.63
C PHE A 73 4.73 -8.76 2.36
N ILE A 74 5.05 -7.69 1.64
CA ILE A 74 5.26 -6.35 2.20
C ILE A 74 4.19 -5.41 1.64
N PHE A 75 3.40 -4.83 2.52
CA PHE A 75 2.37 -3.87 2.18
C PHE A 75 2.82 -2.44 2.50
N LEU A 76 2.88 -1.55 1.51
CA LEU A 76 3.44 -0.20 1.62
C LEU A 76 2.37 0.88 1.92
N GLY A 77 1.46 0.55 2.82
CA GLY A 77 0.54 1.50 3.43
C GLY A 77 -0.72 1.80 2.63
N ASP A 78 -1.59 2.56 3.28
CA ASP A 78 -2.94 2.93 2.85
C ASP A 78 -3.82 1.71 2.55
N LEU A 79 -3.76 0.72 3.44
CA LEU A 79 -4.56 -0.49 3.38
C LEU A 79 -6.03 -0.17 3.65
N VAL A 80 -6.34 0.47 4.78
CA VAL A 80 -7.71 0.81 5.17
C VAL A 80 -7.83 2.29 5.51
N PHE A 81 -8.76 2.97 4.85
CA PHE A 81 -9.08 4.37 5.15
C PHE A 81 -10.08 4.48 6.32
N GLY A 82 -9.96 5.49 7.19
CA GLY A 82 -11.05 5.86 8.13
C GLY A 82 -11.21 4.97 9.37
N PHE A 83 -10.14 4.31 9.84
CA PHE A 83 -10.15 3.57 11.11
C PHE A 83 -9.98 4.42 12.38
N ASN A 84 -9.90 5.74 12.23
CA ASN A 84 -9.77 6.68 13.34
C ASN A 84 -11.09 6.93 14.10
N LYS A 85 -12.24 6.43 13.62
CA LYS A 85 -13.56 6.59 14.24
C LYS A 85 -14.17 5.23 14.62
N PRO A 86 -14.49 4.99 15.90
CA PRO A 86 -14.97 3.68 16.37
C PRO A 86 -16.20 3.12 15.63
N LYS A 87 -17.17 3.97 15.27
CA LYS A 87 -18.36 3.55 14.51
C LYS A 87 -18.00 3.06 13.11
N GLU A 88 -17.12 3.77 12.42
CA GLU A 88 -16.66 3.43 11.07
C GLU A 88 -15.83 2.13 11.08
N VAL A 89 -14.97 1.94 12.08
CA VAL A 89 -14.19 0.69 12.27
C VAL A 89 -15.09 -0.53 12.39
N ASN A 90 -16.10 -0.48 13.26
CA ASN A 90 -17.00 -1.61 13.47
C ASN A 90 -17.75 -2.00 12.20
N GLN A 91 -18.29 -1.01 11.48
CA GLN A 91 -19.03 -1.24 10.25
C GLN A 91 -18.14 -1.84 9.17
N LYS A 92 -16.92 -1.33 9.01
CA LYS A 92 -15.97 -1.85 8.04
C LYS A 92 -15.54 -3.28 8.34
N ILE A 93 -15.21 -3.59 9.58
CA ILE A 93 -14.89 -4.98 9.99
C ILE A 93 -16.08 -5.89 9.69
N GLN A 94 -17.30 -5.48 10.03
CA GLN A 94 -18.50 -6.26 9.74
C GLN A 94 -18.68 -6.51 8.23
N ILE A 95 -18.50 -5.49 7.39
CA ILE A 95 -18.60 -5.62 5.94
C ILE A 95 -17.53 -6.60 5.42
N LEU A 96 -16.28 -6.46 5.87
CA LEU A 96 -15.20 -7.37 5.46
C LEU A 96 -15.51 -8.82 5.85
N THR A 97 -15.98 -9.05 7.07
CA THR A 97 -16.26 -10.41 7.56
C THR A 97 -17.49 -11.02 6.92
N GLN A 98 -18.56 -10.25 6.69
CA GLN A 98 -19.85 -10.80 6.26
C GLN A 98 -20.09 -10.73 4.77
N LYS A 99 -19.49 -9.75 4.08
CA LYS A 99 -19.77 -9.47 2.66
C LYS A 99 -18.56 -9.63 1.75
N LEU A 100 -17.35 -9.48 2.28
CA LEU A 100 -16.11 -9.55 1.49
C LEU A 100 -15.09 -10.51 2.12
N PRO A 101 -15.47 -11.77 2.43
CA PRO A 101 -14.60 -12.71 3.15
C PRO A 101 -13.29 -12.99 2.42
N VAL A 102 -13.30 -12.90 1.08
CA VAL A 102 -12.12 -13.05 0.20
C VAL A 102 -10.97 -12.12 0.62
N PHE A 103 -11.26 -10.97 1.20
CA PHE A 103 -10.22 -10.10 1.76
C PHE A 103 -9.35 -10.83 2.80
N PHE A 104 -9.96 -11.58 3.71
CA PHE A 104 -9.25 -12.36 4.72
C PHE A 104 -8.60 -13.62 4.15
N GLU A 105 -9.21 -14.22 3.13
CA GLU A 105 -8.66 -15.39 2.43
C GLU A 105 -7.27 -15.13 1.85
N ILE A 106 -6.99 -13.91 1.39
CA ILE A 106 -5.64 -13.50 0.94
C ILE A 106 -4.61 -13.69 2.05
N PHE A 107 -4.86 -13.16 3.24
CA PHE A 107 -3.90 -13.20 4.35
C PHE A 107 -3.82 -14.58 4.97
N GLN A 108 -4.91 -15.34 4.98
CA GLN A 108 -4.93 -16.73 5.40
C GLN A 108 -4.14 -17.62 4.44
N PHE A 109 -4.26 -17.39 3.13
CA PHE A 109 -3.45 -18.10 2.14
C PHE A 109 -1.95 -17.85 2.36
N LEU A 110 -1.55 -16.59 2.50
CA LEU A 110 -0.15 -16.22 2.80
C LEU A 110 0.36 -16.89 4.08
N GLU A 111 -0.46 -16.94 5.13
CA GLU A 111 -0.13 -17.64 6.39
C GLU A 111 0.12 -19.13 6.20
N ASN A 112 -0.80 -19.80 5.49
CA ASN A 112 -0.74 -21.23 5.25
C ASN A 112 0.50 -21.63 4.42
N GLN A 113 1.01 -20.70 3.62
CA GLN A 113 2.26 -20.86 2.85
C GLN A 113 3.51 -20.50 3.67
N GLY A 114 3.37 -20.08 4.93
CA GLY A 114 4.47 -19.66 5.78
C GLY A 114 5.12 -18.34 5.34
N ILE A 115 4.39 -17.50 4.60
CA ILE A 115 4.89 -16.21 4.10
C ILE A 115 4.75 -15.16 5.20
N LYS A 116 5.85 -14.50 5.56
CA LYS A 116 5.85 -13.39 6.54
C LYS A 116 5.13 -12.18 5.96
N ARG A 117 4.13 -11.65 6.66
CA ARG A 117 3.30 -10.51 6.24
C ARG A 117 3.71 -9.27 7.01
N SER A 118 4.15 -8.24 6.30
CA SER A 118 4.61 -6.99 6.90
C SER A 118 3.80 -5.81 6.38
N LEU A 119 3.41 -4.90 7.26
CA LEU A 119 2.76 -3.64 6.93
C LEU A 119 3.68 -2.47 7.27
N ILE A 120 3.93 -1.63 6.27
CA ILE A 120 4.45 -0.29 6.43
C ILE A 120 3.27 0.68 6.47
N LEU A 121 3.07 1.37 7.58
CA LEU A 121 1.95 2.27 7.77
C LEU A 121 2.04 3.48 6.83
N GLY A 122 0.95 3.75 6.11
CA GLY A 122 0.74 4.97 5.35
C GLY A 122 0.09 6.09 6.15
N ASN A 123 -0.14 7.22 5.50
CA ASN A 123 -0.76 8.37 6.17
C ASN A 123 -2.27 8.22 6.34
N HIS A 124 -2.90 7.37 5.55
CA HIS A 124 -4.33 7.06 5.68
C HIS A 124 -4.61 5.84 6.54
N ASP A 125 -3.60 4.99 6.79
CA ASP A 125 -3.65 4.05 7.89
C ASP A 125 -3.71 4.82 9.22
N ASP A 126 -4.46 4.30 10.19
CA ASP A 126 -4.41 4.85 11.54
C ASP A 126 -3.10 4.43 12.20
N PHE A 127 -2.00 5.10 11.86
CA PHE A 127 -0.66 4.78 12.39
C PHE A 127 -0.57 4.89 13.92
N LYS A 128 -1.55 5.52 14.58
CA LYS A 128 -1.64 5.57 16.04
C LYS A 128 -2.30 4.32 16.62
N LEU A 129 -3.00 3.53 15.79
CA LEU A 129 -3.74 2.30 16.11
C LEU A 129 -4.44 2.39 17.47
N LYS A 130 -5.06 3.55 17.76
CA LYS A 130 -5.66 3.82 19.07
C LYS A 130 -6.90 2.98 19.32
N ASN A 131 -7.59 2.61 18.24
CA ASN A 131 -8.75 1.76 18.31
C ASN A 131 -8.32 0.29 18.46
N ALA A 132 -8.70 -0.33 19.58
CA ALA A 132 -8.35 -1.72 19.86
C ALA A 132 -8.78 -2.71 18.77
N LYS A 133 -9.96 -2.51 18.17
CA LYS A 133 -10.45 -3.39 17.08
C LYS A 133 -9.69 -3.20 15.79
N ALA A 134 -9.32 -1.96 15.45
CA ALA A 134 -8.45 -1.70 14.31
C ALA A 134 -7.09 -2.38 14.53
N LYS A 135 -6.49 -2.19 15.71
CA LYS A 135 -5.23 -2.85 16.08
C LYS A 135 -5.33 -4.37 16.00
N SER A 136 -6.40 -4.96 16.54
CA SER A 136 -6.64 -6.41 16.45
C SER A 136 -6.79 -6.89 15.01
N LEU A 137 -7.47 -6.12 14.15
CA LEU A 137 -7.56 -6.45 12.73
C LEU A 137 -6.17 -6.41 12.07
N TYR A 138 -5.38 -5.34 12.25
CA TYR A 138 -4.04 -5.29 11.65
C TYR A 138 -3.12 -6.42 12.16
N ASN A 139 -3.17 -6.73 13.46
CA ASN A 139 -2.39 -7.84 14.02
C ASN A 139 -2.86 -9.23 13.55
N LEU A 140 -4.11 -9.34 13.06
CA LEU A 140 -4.60 -10.57 12.43
C LEU A 140 -4.03 -10.72 11.01
N LEU A 141 -3.82 -9.60 10.32
CA LEU A 141 -3.41 -9.59 8.91
C LEU A 141 -1.88 -9.59 8.73
N PHE A 142 -1.13 -9.05 9.69
CA PHE A 142 0.31 -8.83 9.57
C PHE A 142 1.07 -9.30 10.81
N ASP A 143 2.22 -9.91 10.56
CA ASP A 143 3.17 -10.37 11.57
C ASP A 143 4.06 -9.21 12.06
N GLU A 144 4.33 -8.24 11.19
CA GLU A 144 5.12 -7.04 11.49
C GLU A 144 4.38 -5.78 11.02
N ILE A 145 4.31 -4.75 11.88
CA ILE A 145 3.72 -3.45 11.56
C ILE A 145 4.70 -2.36 11.97
N GLY A 146 5.12 -1.53 11.02
CA GLY A 146 6.12 -0.48 11.26
C GLY A 146 5.88 0.75 10.39
N LEU A 147 6.72 1.77 10.57
CA LEU A 147 6.75 2.94 9.68
C LEU A 147 7.72 2.76 8.51
N PHE A 148 8.63 1.80 8.62
CA PHE A 148 9.56 1.37 7.59
C PHE A 148 10.08 -0.03 7.93
N ILE A 149 10.61 -0.72 6.92
CA ILE A 149 11.45 -1.92 7.10
C ILE A 149 12.74 -1.68 6.32
N ARG A 150 13.86 -2.09 6.89
CA ARG A 150 15.16 -2.10 6.21
C ARG A 150 15.66 -3.53 6.12
N ASP A 151 15.96 -3.95 4.91
CA ASP A 151 16.59 -5.24 4.62
C ASP A 151 17.82 -4.98 3.77
N ASN A 152 19.01 -5.01 4.38
CA ASN A 152 20.27 -4.69 3.73
C ASN A 152 20.24 -3.30 3.03
N ASN A 153 20.35 -3.30 1.70
CA ASN A 153 20.30 -2.11 0.84
C ASN A 153 18.87 -1.76 0.38
N TYR A 154 17.86 -2.48 0.85
CA TYR A 154 16.45 -2.24 0.54
C TYR A 154 15.77 -1.50 1.67
N LEU A 155 15.07 -0.44 1.33
CA LEU A 155 14.30 0.37 2.27
C LEU A 155 12.84 0.41 1.82
N TYR A 156 11.95 -0.09 2.66
CA TYR A 156 10.51 -0.12 2.43
C TYR A 156 9.86 0.97 3.26
N THR A 157 9.24 1.94 2.61
CA THR A 157 8.55 3.06 3.26
C THR A 157 7.20 3.31 2.61
N HIS A 158 6.29 4.01 3.27
CA HIS A 158 5.10 4.50 2.56
C HIS A 158 5.47 5.69 1.66
N PHE A 159 6.09 6.72 2.25
CA PHE A 159 6.57 7.87 1.47
C PHE A 159 7.96 7.62 0.87
N PRO A 160 8.23 8.13 -0.32
CA PRO A 160 9.57 8.08 -0.91
C PRO A 160 10.57 8.83 -0.04
N LEU A 161 11.79 8.31 0.04
CA LEU A 161 12.85 8.94 0.82
C LEU A 161 13.19 10.33 0.26
N GLY A 162 13.25 11.33 1.12
CA GLY A 162 13.45 12.71 0.75
C GLY A 162 12.18 13.50 0.44
N TYR A 163 11.00 12.88 0.55
CA TYR A 163 9.71 13.55 0.34
C TYR A 163 9.46 14.70 1.33
N SER A 164 10.11 14.68 2.50
CA SER A 164 10.01 15.74 3.50
C SER A 164 10.67 17.07 3.11
N ASP A 165 11.40 17.13 2.00
CA ASP A 165 11.93 18.40 1.53
C ASP A 165 10.82 19.28 0.94
N ALA A 166 10.36 20.25 1.72
CA ALA A 166 9.29 21.17 1.33
C ALA A 166 9.65 22.06 0.12
N ASN A 167 10.94 22.27 -0.15
CA ASN A 167 11.40 23.14 -1.22
C ASN A 167 11.50 22.43 -2.56
N ASP A 168 11.60 21.09 -2.55
CA ASP A 168 11.71 20.30 -3.77
C ASP A 168 10.34 20.01 -4.38
N LYS A 169 9.82 20.93 -5.19
CA LYS A 169 8.52 20.78 -5.88
C LYS A 169 8.42 19.52 -6.75
N SER A 170 9.55 18.91 -7.12
CA SER A 170 9.57 17.68 -7.91
C SER A 170 9.10 16.45 -7.11
N ARG A 171 9.22 16.50 -5.79
CA ARG A 171 8.79 15.44 -4.86
C ARG A 171 7.38 15.68 -4.33
N GLY A 172 6.53 16.38 -5.08
CA GLY A 172 5.19 16.79 -4.64
C GLY A 172 5.09 18.26 -4.26
N THR A 173 3.89 18.80 -4.36
CA THR A 173 3.60 20.20 -4.03
C THR A 173 3.74 20.45 -2.53
N PRO A 174 4.09 21.68 -2.10
CA PRO A 174 4.07 22.03 -0.68
C PRO A 174 2.74 21.73 0.01
N PHE A 175 1.63 21.85 -0.73
CA PHE A 175 0.30 21.50 -0.23
C PHE A 175 0.15 19.99 0.02
N GLU A 176 0.55 19.14 -0.93
CA GLU A 176 0.55 17.68 -0.75
C GLU A 176 1.43 17.27 0.43
N LYS A 177 2.63 17.84 0.55
CA LYS A 177 3.54 17.53 1.65
C LYS A 177 3.01 18.00 3.01
N TYR A 178 2.50 19.23 3.09
CA TYR A 178 2.07 19.84 4.34
C TYR A 178 0.76 19.26 4.87
N TYR A 179 -0.20 18.94 3.99
CA TYR A 179 -1.50 18.41 4.40
C TYR A 179 -1.60 16.89 4.37
N ARG A 180 -0.75 16.19 3.59
CA ARG A 180 -0.82 14.72 3.44
C ARG A 180 0.32 13.96 4.11
N MET A 181 1.38 14.62 4.59
CA MET A 181 2.42 13.90 5.34
C MET A 181 2.34 14.25 6.82
N ASN A 182 1.97 13.26 7.66
CA ASN A 182 2.01 13.44 9.10
C ASN A 182 3.43 13.79 9.58
N LYS A 183 3.53 14.62 10.63
CA LYS A 183 4.80 15.01 11.28
C LYS A 183 5.69 13.80 11.63
N ILE A 184 5.11 12.63 11.92
CA ILE A 184 5.89 11.42 12.19
C ILE A 184 6.69 10.96 10.96
N PHE A 185 6.08 10.96 9.78
CA PHE A 185 6.75 10.61 8.53
C PHE A 185 7.80 11.65 8.13
N TYR A 186 7.53 12.94 8.39
CA TYR A 186 8.54 13.99 8.22
C TYR A 186 9.80 13.71 9.04
N LYS A 187 9.63 13.39 10.32
CA LYS A 187 10.76 13.10 11.22
C LYS A 187 11.50 11.83 10.79
N LEU A 188 10.75 10.79 10.44
CA LEU A 188 11.31 9.54 9.95
C LEU A 188 12.16 9.77 8.70
N ASP A 189 11.64 10.50 7.73
CA ASP A 189 12.36 10.82 6.49
C ASP A 189 13.69 11.54 6.78
N LYS A 190 13.66 12.57 7.63
CA LYS A 190 14.89 13.28 8.05
C LYS A 190 15.86 12.39 8.81
N GLN A 191 15.38 11.43 9.58
CA GLN A 191 16.24 10.47 10.27
C GLN A 191 16.89 9.52 9.28
N LEU A 192 16.10 8.86 8.42
CA LEU A 192 16.59 7.92 7.42
C LEU A 192 17.61 8.58 6.49
N LEU A 193 17.37 9.83 6.07
CA LEU A 193 18.30 10.63 5.27
C LEU A 193 19.68 10.80 5.91
N LYS A 194 19.74 11.01 7.23
CA LYS A 194 21.01 11.14 7.96
C LYS A 194 21.74 9.80 8.06
N GLU A 195 21.00 8.71 8.08
CA GLU A 195 21.53 7.35 8.24
C GLU A 195 22.03 6.71 6.92
N LEU A 196 21.78 7.32 5.75
CA LEU A 196 22.26 6.77 4.47
C LEU A 196 23.79 6.76 4.34
N GLY A 197 24.47 7.79 4.87
CA GLY A 197 25.89 7.98 4.62
C GLY A 197 26.21 7.91 3.11
N HIS A 198 27.12 6.99 2.74
CA HIS A 198 27.52 6.72 1.35
C HIS A 198 26.94 5.41 0.78
N THR A 199 26.03 4.76 1.49
CA THR A 199 25.47 3.47 1.07
C THR A 199 24.42 3.69 0.00
N HIS A 200 24.55 2.99 -1.13
CA HIS A 200 23.49 2.95 -2.13
C HIS A 200 22.31 2.13 -1.62
N ILE A 201 21.11 2.68 -1.69
CA ILE A 201 19.88 1.97 -1.33
C ILE A 201 18.87 1.99 -2.46
N THR A 202 18.03 0.96 -2.49
CA THR A 202 16.79 0.95 -3.27
C THR A 202 15.62 1.18 -2.32
N ASN A 203 14.93 2.30 -2.50
CA ASN A 203 13.74 2.65 -1.75
C ASN A 203 12.47 2.21 -2.49
N PHE A 204 11.83 1.16 -1.99
CA PHE A 204 10.48 0.77 -2.39
C PHE A 204 9.47 1.61 -1.61
N HIS A 205 8.57 2.28 -2.31
CA HIS A 205 7.56 3.10 -1.66
C HIS A 205 6.15 2.97 -2.28
N GLY A 206 5.15 3.17 -1.43
CA GLY A 206 3.75 3.04 -1.79
C GLY A 206 3.07 4.33 -2.21
N HIS A 207 3.56 5.50 -1.78
CA HIS A 207 2.82 6.74 -1.98
C HIS A 207 2.63 7.10 -3.47
N ILE A 208 1.38 7.30 -3.87
CA ILE A 208 0.99 7.75 -5.21
C ILE A 208 1.59 9.14 -5.50
N HIS A 209 2.37 9.24 -6.58
CA HIS A 209 2.80 10.53 -7.13
C HIS A 209 2.89 10.46 -8.66
N ALA A 210 2.50 11.55 -9.33
CA ALA A 210 2.20 11.52 -10.75
C ALA A 210 3.43 11.48 -11.69
N GLN A 211 4.64 11.76 -11.19
CA GLN A 211 5.87 11.88 -11.99
C GLN A 211 7.10 11.42 -11.19
N PRO A 212 8.18 10.95 -11.84
CA PRO A 212 9.48 10.74 -11.20
C PRO A 212 10.01 12.02 -10.55
N PHE A 213 10.87 11.89 -9.53
CA PHE A 213 11.51 13.07 -8.93
C PHE A 213 12.52 13.68 -9.88
N LEU A 214 12.42 14.98 -10.11
CA LEU A 214 13.36 15.74 -10.94
C LEU A 214 14.73 15.86 -10.27
N HIS A 215 14.77 15.76 -8.94
CA HIS A 215 16.00 15.77 -8.16
C HIS A 215 16.05 14.53 -7.27
N PRO A 216 16.48 13.36 -7.78
CA PRO A 216 16.70 12.19 -6.95
C PRO A 216 17.91 12.39 -6.01
N ILE A 217 17.95 11.67 -4.89
CA ILE A 217 19.13 11.63 -4.03
C ILE A 217 20.17 10.72 -4.69
N GLU A 218 21.42 11.18 -4.77
CA GLU A 218 22.51 10.54 -5.52
C GLU A 218 22.67 9.04 -5.23
N ASN A 219 22.49 8.62 -3.97
CA ASN A 219 22.65 7.22 -3.53
C ASN A 219 21.33 6.47 -3.33
N VAL A 220 20.23 6.94 -3.93
CA VAL A 220 18.89 6.34 -3.76
C VAL A 220 18.28 6.02 -5.11
N SER A 221 18.05 4.73 -5.34
CA SER A 221 17.19 4.25 -6.41
C SER A 221 15.75 4.18 -5.92
N TYR A 222 14.79 4.79 -6.61
CA TYR A 222 13.39 4.81 -6.21
C TYR A 222 12.59 3.77 -6.99
N GLN A 223 11.77 2.99 -6.28
CA GLN A 223 10.85 2.02 -6.87
C GLN A 223 9.44 2.30 -6.34
N ASN A 224 8.60 2.88 -7.20
CA ASN A 224 7.22 3.19 -6.85
C ASN A 224 6.32 1.96 -7.08
N VAL A 225 5.70 1.47 -6.01
CA VAL A 225 4.82 0.29 -6.02
C VAL A 225 3.33 0.69 -5.91
N ALA A 226 3.04 1.98 -5.99
CA ALA A 226 1.68 2.51 -6.01
C ALA A 226 0.85 1.91 -7.15
N ILE A 227 -0.46 1.76 -6.89
CA ILE A 227 -1.38 1.12 -7.80
C ILE A 227 -1.56 1.87 -9.14
N ASP A 228 -1.31 3.18 -9.17
CA ASP A 228 -1.46 4.02 -10.36
C ASP A 228 -0.30 3.85 -11.36
N VAL A 229 0.91 3.67 -10.85
CA VAL A 229 2.12 3.44 -11.66
C VAL A 229 2.09 2.05 -12.30
N LEU A 230 1.79 1.02 -11.50
CA LEU A 230 1.79 -0.38 -11.94
C LEU A 230 0.65 -0.75 -12.90
N CYS A 231 -0.32 0.14 -13.11
CA CYS A 231 -1.38 -0.04 -14.11
C CYS A 231 -1.15 0.74 -15.41
N ASN A 232 -0.16 1.64 -15.46
CA ASN A 232 0.24 2.36 -16.66
C ASN A 232 1.45 1.73 -17.35
N GLU A 233 2.36 1.15 -16.57
CA GLU A 233 3.27 0.14 -17.06
C GLU A 233 2.42 -1.11 -17.27
N SER A 234 2.28 -1.56 -18.51
CA SER A 234 1.71 -2.87 -18.80
C SER A 234 2.35 -3.84 -17.81
N VAL A 235 1.56 -4.55 -17.00
CA VAL A 235 2.11 -5.65 -16.20
C VAL A 235 2.77 -6.58 -17.22
N VAL A 236 4.10 -6.48 -17.30
CA VAL A 236 4.96 -7.38 -18.06
C VAL A 236 4.84 -8.70 -17.31
N LEU A 237 3.87 -9.49 -17.76
CA LEU A 237 3.96 -10.94 -17.67
C LEU A 237 4.84 -11.36 -18.85
N ASP A 238 6.14 -11.34 -18.65
CA ASP A 238 7.07 -12.21 -19.39
C ASP A 238 7.58 -13.28 -18.41
#